data_AF-A0A3L7JMM0-F1
#
_entry.id   AF-A0A3L7JMM0-F1
#
_cell.length_a   1.000
_cell.length_b   1.000
_cell.length_c   1.000
_cell.angle_alpha   90.00
_cell.angle_beta   90.00
_cell.angle_gamma   90.00
#
_symmetry.space_group_name_H-M   'P 1'
#
loop_
_entity.id
_entity.type
_entity.pdbx_description
1 polymer ?
#
loop_
_entity_poly.entity_id
_entity_poly.type
_entity_poly.pdbx_seq_one_letter_code
_entity_poly.pdbx_strand_id
1 'polypeptide(L)' 'MSKQLLLDKIEKKREDLIRIACEQGLNSNLAIEYSQELDRLLNEYNRLFLKSSSKNKSYLTPQTV' A
#
# COMPACT_ATOMS: atom_id res chain seq x y z
N MET A 1 0.66 13.78 9.19
CA MET A 1 1.36 12.49 9.42
C MET A 1 2.82 12.66 9.03
N SER A 2 3.76 12.25 9.87
CA SER A 2 5.19 12.30 9.53
C SER A 2 5.54 11.17 8.56
N LYS A 3 6.53 11.39 7.69
CA LYS A 3 7.01 10.38 6.71
C LYS A 3 7.32 9.02 7.36
N GLN A 4 8.02 9.05 8.49
CA GLN A 4 8.39 7.85 9.25
C GLN A 4 7.17 7.10 9.79
N LEU A 5 6.16 7.81 10.30
CA LEU A 5 4.94 7.19 10.81
C LEU A 5 4.15 6.50 9.70
N LEU A 6 4.17 7.03 8.49
CA LEU A 6 3.50 6.40 7.35
C LEU A 6 4.28 5.17 6.86
N LEU A 7 5.61 5.22 6.85
CA LEU A 7 6.46 4.06 6.54
C LEU A 7 6.30 2.93 7.55
N ASP A 8 6.24 3.25 8.84
CA ASP A 8 6.01 2.27 9.90
C ASP A 8 4.67 1.54 9.72
N LYS A 9 3.61 2.29 9.37
CA LYS A 9 2.30 1.71 9.04
C LYS A 9 2.34 0.80 7.81
N ILE A 10 3.10 1.19 6.78
CA ILE A 10 3.26 0.38 5.56
C ILE A 10 3.96 -0.94 5.90
N GLU A 11 5.07 -0.89 6.66
CA GLU A 11 5.82 -2.09 6.99
C GLU A 11 5.01 -3.03 7.87
N LYS A 12 4.36 -2.49 8.91
CA LYS A 12 3.49 -3.29 9.78
C LYS A 12 2.37 -3.97 9.00
N LYS A 13 1.69 -3.23 8.10
CA LYS A 13 0.61 -3.79 7.27
C LYS A 13 1.13 -4.85 6.30
N ARG A 14 2.36 -4.70 5.80
CA ARG A 14 3.02 -5.67 4.94
C ARG A 14 3.33 -6.96 5.70
N GLU A 15 3.83 -6.88 6.92
CA GLU A 15 4.05 -8.05 7.78
C GLU A 15 2.73 -8.79 8.07
N ASP A 16 1.68 -8.04 8.42
CA ASP A 16 0.33 -8.58 8.64
C ASP A 16 -0.20 -9.30 7.39
N LEU A 17 -0.04 -8.70 6.20
CA LEU A 17 -0.44 -9.31 4.94
C LEU A 17 0.32 -10.61 4.66
N ILE A 18 1.65 -10.63 4.85
CA ILE A 18 2.46 -11.83 4.65
C ILE A 18 2.01 -12.95 5.59
N ARG A 19 1.72 -12.60 6.85
CA ARG A 19 1.24 -13.56 7.84
C ARG A 19 -0.12 -14.16 7.42
N ILE A 20 -1.11 -13.33 7.09
CA ILE A 20 -2.43 -13.80 6.65
C ILE A 20 -2.31 -14.60 5.34
N ALA A 21 -1.46 -14.17 4.42
CA ALA A 21 -1.21 -14.91 3.17
C ALA A 21 -0.61 -16.30 3.43
N CYS A 22 0.23 -16.44 4.46
CA CYS A 22 0.78 -17.71 4.88
C CYS A 22 -0.25 -18.58 5.62
N GLU A 23 -1.11 -17.99 6.45
CA GLU A 23 -2.10 -18.70 7.27
C GLU A 23 -3.35 -19.11 6.47
N GLN A 24 -3.85 -18.24 5.59
CA GLN A 24 -5.14 -18.40 4.88
C GLN A 24 -5.00 -18.46 3.36
N GLY A 25 -3.80 -18.23 2.83
CA GLY A 25 -3.57 -18.08 1.39
C GLY A 25 -3.87 -16.67 0.89
N LEU A 26 -3.21 -16.30 -0.20
CA LEU A 26 -3.35 -14.98 -0.86
C LEU A 26 -4.75 -14.75 -1.45
N ASN A 27 -5.50 -15.81 -1.75
CA ASN A 27 -6.85 -15.73 -2.28
C ASN A 27 -7.92 -15.59 -1.18
N SER A 28 -7.52 -15.61 0.09
CA SER A 28 -8.46 -15.34 1.18
C SER A 28 -8.95 -13.90 1.09
N ASN A 29 -10.22 -13.69 1.40
CA ASN A 29 -10.79 -12.33 1.41
C ASN A 29 -9.99 -11.40 2.33
N LEU A 30 -9.47 -11.94 3.43
CA LEU A 30 -8.65 -11.19 4.38
C LEU A 30 -7.31 -10.75 3.78
N ALA A 31 -6.61 -11.62 3.05
CA ALA A 31 -5.38 -11.25 2.34
C ALA A 31 -5.63 -10.20 1.26
N ILE A 32 -6.76 -10.30 0.55
CA ILE A 32 -7.16 -9.33 -0.49
C ILE A 32 -7.41 -7.96 0.16
N GLU A 33 -8.18 -7.90 1.24
CA GLU A 33 -8.44 -6.64 1.96
C GLU A 33 -7.14 -6.01 2.50
N TYR A 34 -6.24 -6.83 3.05
CA TYR A 34 -4.95 -6.34 3.58
C TYR A 34 -4.04 -5.84 2.46
N SER A 35 -4.08 -6.48 1.28
CA SER A 35 -3.35 -6.02 0.09
C SER A 35 -3.89 -4.68 -0.40
N GLN A 36 -5.21 -4.48 -0.42
CA GLN A 36 -5.81 -3.20 -0.80
C GLN A 36 -5.46 -2.09 0.20
N GLU A 37 -5.46 -2.40 1.50
CA GLU A 37 -5.11 -1.43 2.53
C GLU A 37 -3.63 -1.02 2.44
N LEU A 38 -2.74 -1.99 2.21
CA LEU A 38 -1.32 -1.73 1.97
C LEU A 38 -1.12 -0.85 0.72
N ASP A 39 -1.83 -1.12 -0.36
CA ASP A 39 -1.77 -0.32 -1.60
C ASP A 39 -2.24 1.13 -1.36
N ARG A 40 -3.31 1.33 -0.59
CA ARG A 40 -3.77 2.68 -0.21
C ARG A 40 -2.71 3.44 0.58
N LEU A 41 -2.03 2.78 1.53
CA LEU A 41 -0.95 3.40 2.32
C LEU A 41 0.25 3.77 1.44
N LEU A 42 0.63 2.90 0.50
CA LEU A 42 1.69 3.17 -0.47
C LEU A 42 1.33 4.35 -1.39
N ASN A 43 0.10 4.40 -1.89
CA ASN A 43 -0.41 5.49 -2.71
C ASN A 43 -0.45 6.82 -1.93
N GLU A 44 -0.84 6.80 -0.65
CA GLU A 44 -0.81 7.97 0.22
C GLU A 44 0.63 8.46 0.42
N TYR A 45 1.58 7.55 0.68
CA TYR A 45 2.99 7.89 0.81
C TYR A 45 3.54 8.50 -0.47
N ASN A 46 3.23 7.89 -1.61
CA ASN A 46 3.61 8.37 -2.93
C ASN A 46 3.05 9.79 -3.19
N ARG A 47 1.77 10.02 -2.87
CA ARG A 47 1.11 11.31 -3.04
C ARG A 47 1.72 12.41 -2.16
N LEU A 48 2.03 12.09 -0.91
CA LEU A 48 2.53 13.06 0.07
C LEU A 48 4.02 13.36 -0.10
N PHE A 49 4.84 12.38 -0.51
CA PHE A 49 6.30 12.49 -0.44
C PHE A 49 7.03 12.33 -1.78
N LEU A 50 6.39 11.80 -2.84
CA LEU A 50 7.03 11.60 -4.15
C LEU A 50 6.60 12.64 -5.19
N LYS A 51 5.46 13.31 -5.01
CA LYS A 51 4.88 14.26 -5.99
C LYS A 51 5.68 15.57 -6.16
N SER A 52 6.67 15.85 -5.32
CA SER A 52 7.53 17.04 -5.43
C SER A 52 8.66 16.92 -6.46
N SER A 53 8.91 15.73 -7.03
CA SER A 53 10.10 15.48 -7.87
C SER A 53 9.81 15.01 -9.30
N SER A 54 8.58 15.07 -9.81
CA SER A 54 8.30 14.62 -11.18
C SER A 54 7.20 15.43 -11.89
N LYS A 55 7.60 16.49 -12.61
CA LYS A 55 7.01 16.76 -13.92
C LYS A 55 7.45 15.60 -14.83
N ASN A 56 6.52 14.72 -15.21
CA ASN A 56 6.67 13.44 -15.95
C ASN A 56 6.63 12.18 -15.08
N LYS A 57 5.43 11.62 -14.89
CA LYS A 57 5.16 10.21 -15.21
C LYS A 57 3.65 9.93 -15.13
N SER A 58 3.08 9.71 -16.31
CA SER A 58 1.68 9.38 -16.59
C SER A 58 1.41 7.89 -16.38
N TYR A 59 1.53 7.38 -15.16
CA TYR A 59 0.96 6.07 -14.82
C TYR A 59 0.58 6.07 -13.35
N LEU A 60 -0.71 6.27 -13.12
CA LEU A 60 -1.50 5.81 -11.99
C LEU A 60 -2.92 6.30 -12.27
N THR A 61 -3.51 5.77 -13.34
CA THR A 61 -4.96 5.75 -13.47
C THR A 61 -5.51 4.83 -12.38
N PRO A 62 -6.67 5.12 -11.78
CA PRO A 62 -7.36 4.16 -10.95
C PRO A 62 -7.62 2.91 -11.80
N GLN A 63 -7.12 1.74 -11.38
CA GLN A 63 -7.72 0.49 -11.84
C GLN A 63 -9.07 0.39 -11.11
N THR A 64 -10.08 0.99 -11.73
CA THR A 64 -11.47 0.68 -11.40
C THR A 64 -11.74 -0.70 -11.99
N VAL A 65 -12.04 -1.66 -11.11
CA VAL A 65 -12.55 -2.98 -11.47
C VAL A 65 -13.88 -2.89 -12.20
#